data_AF-A0A7J4EYP1-F1
#
_entry.id   AF-A0A7J4EYP1-F1
#
_cell.length_a   1.000
_cell.length_b   1.000
_cell.length_c   1.000
_cell.angle_alpha   90.00
_cell.angle_beta   90.00
_cell.angle_gamma   90.00
#
_symmetry.space_group_name_H-M   'P 1'
#
loop_
_entity.id
_entity.type
_entity.pdbx_description
1 polymer ?
#
loop_
_entity_poly.entity_id
_entity_poly.type
_entity_poly.pdbx_seq_one_letter_code
_entity_poly.pdbx_strand_id
1 'polypeptide(L)'
;MKYLLVIDYERDTERKRIDYLIEKWSQRASIEKIKKMAILVEAENIDELIREITSRLEGDPDEKLRVYQVKELKKSVPLKRTTLKYSISNKEGIEGFLNYLMAKLGASYQCSIGGIKNYQLYTKKGKCSISVGLYRDLVTFEIEGYSEGVDIIKNKIHRDMKLFIEGSL
;
A
#
# COMPACT_ATOMS: atom_id res chain seq x y z
N MET A 1 -23.62 10.37 1.52
CA MET A 1 -22.61 11.01 0.64
C MET A 1 -22.02 9.94 -0.28
N LYS A 2 -21.84 10.23 -1.58
CA LYS A 2 -21.16 9.34 -2.54
C LYS A 2 -19.71 9.79 -2.71
N TYR A 3 -18.79 8.85 -2.91
CA TYR A 3 -17.39 9.13 -3.18
C TYR A 3 -17.00 8.47 -4.51
N LEU A 4 -16.30 9.20 -5.37
CA LEU A 4 -15.64 8.65 -6.56
C LEU A 4 -14.20 8.30 -6.18
N LEU A 5 -13.81 7.04 -6.37
CA LEU A 5 -12.44 6.58 -6.19
C LEU A 5 -11.85 6.30 -7.57
N VAL A 6 -10.86 7.10 -7.97
CA VAL A 6 -10.02 6.82 -9.15
C VAL A 6 -8.72 6.24 -8.62
N ILE A 7 -8.35 5.04 -9.10
CA ILE A 7 -7.20 4.29 -8.59
C ILE A 7 -6.31 3.95 -9.77
N ASP A 8 -5.17 4.63 -9.85
CA ASP A 8 -4.11 4.29 -10.79
C ASP A 8 -3.32 3.09 -10.25
N TYR A 9 -3.19 2.05 -11.07
CA TYR A 9 -2.40 0.87 -10.76
C TYR A 9 -1.57 0.48 -11.98
N GLU A 10 -0.36 -0.03 -11.74
CA GLU A 10 0.56 -0.38 -12.83
C GLU A 10 0.52 -1.87 -13.19
N ARG A 11 0.00 -2.71 -12.28
CA ARG A 11 0.07 -4.18 -12.42
C ARG A 11 -1.30 -4.83 -12.22
N ASP A 12 -1.59 -5.85 -13.02
CA ASP A 12 -2.82 -6.65 -12.87
C ASP A 12 -2.93 -7.32 -11.49
N THR A 13 -1.80 -7.68 -10.89
CA THR A 13 -1.77 -8.24 -9.52
C THR A 13 -2.21 -7.23 -8.47
N GLU A 14 -1.94 -5.94 -8.68
CA GLU A 14 -2.40 -4.85 -7.81
C GLU A 14 -3.89 -4.61 -7.98
N ARG A 15 -4.36 -4.52 -9.24
CA ARG A 15 -5.79 -4.46 -9.59
C ARG A 15 -6.60 -5.55 -8.91
N LYS A 16 -6.17 -6.82 -9.02
CA LYS A 16 -6.84 -7.98 -8.41
C LYS A 16 -6.96 -7.87 -6.89
N ARG A 17 -5.95 -7.32 -6.21
CA ARG A 17 -5.98 -7.09 -4.76
C ARG A 17 -6.98 -6.00 -4.39
N ILE A 18 -7.06 -4.92 -5.18
CA ILE A 18 -8.04 -3.85 -5.00
C ILE A 18 -9.46 -4.39 -5.23
N ASP A 19 -9.68 -5.16 -6.30
CA ASP A 19 -10.98 -5.77 -6.61
C ASP A 19 -11.46 -6.66 -5.45
N TYR A 20 -10.60 -7.51 -4.89
CA TYR A 20 -10.92 -8.31 -3.70
C TYR A 20 -11.32 -7.45 -2.49
N LEU A 21 -10.64 -6.32 -2.26
CA LEU A 21 -11.01 -5.40 -1.18
C LEU A 21 -12.37 -4.75 -1.41
N ILE A 22 -12.67 -4.34 -2.65
CA ILE A 22 -13.96 -3.77 -3.03
C ILE A 22 -15.08 -4.79 -2.79
N GLU A 23 -14.91 -6.04 -3.21
CA GLU A 23 -15.88 -7.11 -2.98
C GLU A 23 -16.11 -7.40 -1.49
N LYS A 24 -15.06 -7.33 -0.67
CA LYS A 24 -15.21 -7.47 0.79
C LYS A 24 -15.98 -6.30 1.40
N TRP A 25 -15.75 -5.08 0.91
CA TRP A 25 -16.41 -3.88 1.41
C TRP A 25 -17.84 -3.71 0.90
N SER A 26 -18.21 -4.29 -0.25
CA SER A 26 -19.58 -4.23 -0.78
C SER A 26 -20.59 -4.89 0.15
N GLN A 27 -20.15 -5.77 1.05
CA GLN A 27 -20.97 -6.33 2.13
C GLN A 27 -21.35 -5.32 3.22
N ARG A 28 -20.65 -4.18 3.31
CA ARG A 28 -20.79 -3.18 4.39
C ARG A 28 -21.11 -1.78 3.86
N ALA A 29 -20.94 -1.55 2.56
CA ALA A 29 -21.18 -0.27 1.91
C ALA A 29 -21.76 -0.50 0.51
N SER A 30 -22.64 0.40 0.07
CA SER A 30 -23.11 0.40 -1.31
C SER A 30 -22.00 0.89 -2.23
N ILE A 31 -21.38 -0.03 -2.97
CA ILE A 31 -20.29 0.26 -3.91
C ILE A 31 -20.75 -0.08 -5.32
N GLU A 32 -20.77 0.94 -6.19
CA GLU A 32 -21.02 0.79 -7.62
C GLU A 32 -19.70 0.92 -8.37
N LYS A 33 -19.22 -0.19 -8.97
CA LYS A 33 -18.11 -0.12 -9.92
C LYS A 33 -18.67 0.35 -11.27
N ILE A 34 -18.26 1.53 -11.72
CA ILE A 34 -18.72 2.09 -13.00
C ILE A 34 -18.16 1.23 -14.14
N LYS A 35 -19.04 0.42 -14.76
CA LYS A 35 -18.72 -0.43 -15.93
C LYS A 35 -18.98 0.27 -17.27
N LYS A 36 -19.50 1.50 -17.22
CA LYS A 36 -19.85 2.35 -18.37
C LYS A 36 -18.72 3.34 -18.64
N MET A 37 -18.92 4.22 -19.62
CA MET A 37 -18.07 5.38 -19.82
C MET A 37 -18.15 6.32 -18.61
N ALA A 38 -17.00 6.63 -18.03
CA ALA A 38 -16.83 7.66 -17.01
C ALA A 38 -15.82 8.67 -17.53
N ILE A 39 -16.17 9.95 -17.54
CA ILE A 39 -15.32 11.03 -18.04
C ILE A 39 -15.19 12.05 -16.92
N LEU A 40 -13.95 12.47 -16.63
CA LEU A 40 -13.66 13.60 -15.77
C LEU A 40 -13.39 14.80 -16.68
N VAL A 41 -14.14 15.89 -16.48
CA VAL A 41 -14.06 17.10 -17.31
C VAL A 41 -13.76 18.29 -16.43
N GLU A 42 -12.78 19.09 -16.84
CA GLU A 42 -12.50 20.41 -16.29
C GLU A 42 -12.85 21.44 -17.38
N ALA A 43 -13.92 22.21 -17.15
CA ALA A 43 -14.44 23.18 -18.10
C ALA A 43 -15.11 24.35 -17.35
N GLU A 44 -15.01 25.55 -17.91
CA GLU A 44 -15.68 26.75 -17.35
C GLU A 44 -17.22 26.66 -17.52
N ASN A 45 -17.67 26.04 -18.61
CA ASN A 45 -19.09 25.82 -18.89
C ASN A 45 -19.34 24.36 -19.29
N ILE A 46 -19.86 23.57 -18.35
CA ILE A 46 -20.17 22.16 -18.58
C ILE A 46 -21.49 21.93 -19.34
N ASP A 47 -22.39 22.93 -19.35
CA ASP A 47 -23.75 22.78 -19.90
C ASP A 47 -23.75 22.58 -21.41
N GLU A 48 -22.82 23.22 -22.12
CA GLU A 48 -22.65 23.06 -23.57
C GLU A 48 -22.29 21.60 -23.92
N LEU A 49 -21.30 21.04 -23.21
CA LEU A 49 -20.90 19.64 -23.38
C LEU A 49 -22.05 18.68 -23.03
N ILE A 50 -22.78 18.95 -21.95
CA ILE A 50 -23.94 18.14 -21.55
C ILE A 50 -25.01 18.16 -22.65
N ARG A 51 -25.33 19.33 -23.21
CA ARG A 51 -26.32 19.46 -24.30
C ARG A 51 -25.88 18.69 -25.55
N GLU A 52 -24.61 18.82 -25.94
CA GLU A 52 -24.08 18.11 -27.11
C GLU A 52 -24.15 16.59 -26.92
N ILE A 53 -23.73 16.07 -25.76
CA ILE A 53 -23.81 14.63 -25.46
C ILE A 53 -25.27 14.17 -25.48
N THR A 54 -26.15 14.87 -24.78
CA THR A 54 -27.58 14.54 -24.69
C THR A 54 -28.25 14.51 -26.06
N SER A 55 -27.91 15.43 -26.96
CA SER A 55 -28.47 15.47 -28.32
C SER A 55 -28.12 14.25 -29.19
N ARG A 56 -27.06 13.52 -28.82
CA ARG A 56 -26.55 12.35 -29.53
C ARG A 56 -26.88 11.03 -28.82
N LEU A 57 -27.42 11.07 -27.60
CA LEU A 57 -27.82 9.87 -26.88
C LEU A 57 -29.12 9.32 -27.44
N GLU A 58 -29.13 8.04 -27.80
CA GLU A 58 -30.36 7.33 -28.12
C GLU A 58 -31.15 7.04 -26.84
N GLY A 59 -32.48 7.01 -26.90
CA GLY A 59 -33.36 6.72 -25.75
C GLY A 59 -33.48 7.89 -24.76
N ASP A 60 -33.88 7.60 -23.52
CA ASP A 60 -34.06 8.61 -22.48
C ASP A 60 -32.70 9.09 -21.92
N PRO A 61 -32.32 10.37 -22.10
CA PRO A 61 -31.10 10.92 -21.53
C PRO A 61 -31.07 10.93 -20.01
N ASP A 62 -32.21 11.09 -19.33
CA ASP A 62 -32.27 11.20 -17.86
C ASP A 62 -31.92 9.88 -17.17
N GLU A 63 -32.14 8.75 -17.86
CA GLU A 63 -31.74 7.43 -17.38
C GLU A 63 -30.27 7.09 -17.72
N LYS A 64 -29.72 7.71 -18.76
CA LYS A 64 -28.43 7.33 -19.36
C LYS A 64 -27.27 8.25 -18.95
N LEU A 65 -27.52 9.54 -18.78
CA LEU A 65 -26.52 10.53 -18.41
C LEU A 65 -26.63 10.87 -16.93
N ARG A 66 -25.54 10.65 -16.20
CA ARG A 66 -25.42 11.05 -14.79
C ARG A 66 -24.26 12.01 -14.65
N VAL A 67 -24.56 13.25 -14.31
CA VAL A 67 -23.56 14.30 -14.09
C VAL A 67 -23.31 14.43 -12.59
N TYR A 68 -22.04 14.39 -12.19
CA TYR A 68 -21.62 14.58 -10.81
C TYR A 68 -20.59 15.69 -10.74
N GLN A 69 -20.84 16.69 -9.90
CA GLN A 69 -19.79 17.63 -9.52
C GLN A 69 -18.91 16.96 -8.48
N VAL A 70 -17.61 16.85 -8.77
CA VAL A 70 -16.63 16.22 -7.88
C VAL A 70 -15.64 17.26 -7.39
N LYS A 71 -15.21 17.13 -6.14
CA LYS A 71 -14.09 17.86 -5.57
C LYS A 71 -13.05 16.84 -5.14
N GLU A 72 -11.82 17.00 -5.62
CA GLU A 72 -10.73 16.11 -5.21
C GLU A 72 -10.55 16.22 -3.69
N LEU A 73 -10.62 15.07 -3.02
CA LEU A 73 -10.37 14.97 -1.58
C LEU A 73 -8.99 14.38 -1.35
N LYS A 74 -8.02 15.21 -0.98
CA LYS A 74 -6.70 14.76 -0.55
C LYS A 74 -6.77 14.18 0.86
N LYS A 75 -7.18 12.91 0.96
CA LYS A 75 -7.12 12.14 2.21
C LYS A 75 -5.78 11.43 2.30
N SER A 76 -4.86 11.94 3.11
CA SER A 76 -3.63 11.21 3.45
C SER A 76 -3.91 10.17 4.53
N VAL A 77 -3.71 8.90 4.23
CA VAL A 77 -3.54 7.90 5.28
C VAL A 77 -2.11 8.03 5.78
N PRO A 78 -1.88 8.32 7.08
CA PRO A 78 -0.52 8.50 7.58
C PRO A 78 0.28 7.21 7.40
N LEU A 79 1.47 7.35 6.81
CA LEU A 79 2.43 6.27 6.75
C LEU A 79 2.88 5.95 8.19
N LYS A 80 2.68 4.72 8.63
CA LYS A 80 3.21 4.29 9.92
C LYS A 80 4.66 3.88 9.73
N ARG A 81 5.57 4.50 10.48
CA ARG A 81 6.99 4.19 10.52
C ARG A 81 7.37 3.75 11.94
N THR A 82 8.14 2.68 12.06
CA THR A 82 8.79 2.32 13.33
C THR A 82 10.26 1.99 13.07
N THR A 83 11.09 2.26 14.07
CA THR A 83 12.50 1.87 14.04
C THR A 83 12.77 0.91 15.19
N LEU A 84 13.53 -0.15 14.91
CA LEU A 84 14.09 -1.06 15.90
C LEU A 84 15.60 -0.98 15.82
N LYS A 85 16.29 -0.98 16.96
CA LYS A 85 17.74 -0.92 17.06
C LYS A 85 18.23 -2.01 18.01
N TYR A 86 19.28 -2.71 17.62
CA TYR A 86 19.84 -3.83 18.38
C TYR A 86 21.36 -3.77 18.36
N SER A 87 21.98 -3.88 19.54
CA SER A 87 23.42 -4.10 19.66
C SER A 87 23.72 -5.58 19.45
N ILE A 88 24.76 -5.89 18.68
CA ILE A 88 25.18 -7.26 18.36
C ILE A 88 26.62 -7.49 18.81
N SER A 89 26.87 -8.60 19.48
CA SER A 89 28.22 -9.08 19.84
C SER A 89 28.83 -9.92 18.72
N ASN A 90 28.02 -10.77 18.09
CA ASN A 90 28.44 -11.69 17.03
C ASN A 90 28.24 -11.09 15.63
N LYS A 91 29.34 -10.56 15.07
CA LYS A 91 29.35 -9.95 13.72
C LYS A 91 29.38 -10.98 12.58
N GLU A 92 29.92 -12.17 12.81
CA GLU A 92 30.06 -13.19 11.76
C GLU A 92 28.71 -13.85 11.45
N GLY A 93 27.85 -14.01 12.45
CA GLY A 93 26.54 -14.66 12.30
C GLY A 93 25.38 -13.75 11.86
N ILE A 94 25.51 -12.42 12.04
CA ILE A 94 24.36 -11.52 11.87
C ILE A 94 23.86 -11.45 10.43
N GLU A 95 24.75 -11.44 9.43
CA GLU A 95 24.31 -11.32 8.03
C GLU A 95 23.51 -12.55 7.59
N GLY A 96 23.97 -13.75 7.97
CA GLY A 96 23.25 -14.99 7.73
C GLY A 96 21.88 -15.01 8.42
N PHE A 97 21.83 -14.54 9.68
CA PHE A 97 20.59 -14.41 10.42
C PHE A 97 19.62 -13.41 9.77
N LEU A 98 20.09 -12.25 9.32
CA LEU A 98 19.27 -11.25 8.64
C LEU A 98 18.68 -11.80 7.33
N ASN A 99 19.49 -12.54 6.56
CA ASN A 99 19.02 -13.20 5.34
C ASN A 99 17.93 -14.24 5.67
N TYR A 100 18.14 -15.07 6.69
CA TYR A 100 17.14 -16.01 7.19
C TYR A 100 15.86 -15.31 7.64
N LEU A 101 15.98 -14.22 8.41
CA LEU A 101 14.85 -13.45 8.91
C LEU A 101 14.01 -12.88 7.77
N MET A 102 14.65 -12.28 6.75
CA MET A 102 13.95 -11.76 5.58
C MET A 102 13.25 -12.86 4.79
N ALA A 103 13.90 -14.01 4.61
CA ALA A 103 13.30 -15.17 3.95
C ALA A 103 12.08 -15.71 4.72
N LYS A 104 12.20 -15.85 6.05
CA LYS A 104 11.11 -16.28 6.95
C LYS A 104 9.92 -15.31 6.92
N LEU A 105 10.18 -14.01 6.75
CA LEU A 105 9.13 -13.00 6.61
C LEU A 105 8.49 -12.98 5.22
N GLY A 106 9.05 -13.70 4.25
CA GLY A 106 8.65 -13.63 2.84
C GLY A 106 8.96 -12.27 2.21
N ALA A 107 10.00 -11.59 2.68
CA ALA A 107 10.40 -10.29 2.20
C ALA A 107 11.27 -10.40 0.93
N SER A 108 10.89 -9.68 -0.11
CA SER A 108 11.61 -9.63 -1.38
C SER A 108 12.60 -8.47 -1.37
N TYR A 109 13.89 -8.77 -1.57
CA TYR A 109 14.92 -7.76 -1.73
C TYR A 109 14.60 -6.86 -2.93
N GLN A 110 14.78 -5.55 -2.74
CA GLN A 110 14.55 -4.55 -3.78
C GLN A 110 15.88 -3.95 -4.26
N CYS A 111 16.65 -3.39 -3.34
CA CYS A 111 17.91 -2.70 -3.64
C CYS A 111 18.75 -2.52 -2.37
N SER A 112 19.98 -2.04 -2.54
CA SER A 112 20.85 -1.59 -1.46
C SER A 112 21.39 -0.21 -1.82
N ILE A 113 21.22 0.77 -0.93
CA ILE A 113 21.64 2.15 -1.14
C ILE A 113 22.40 2.61 0.11
N GLY A 114 23.66 3.03 -0.05
CA GLY A 114 24.47 3.52 1.07
C GLY A 114 24.66 2.52 2.21
N GLY A 115 24.71 1.21 1.92
CA GLY A 115 24.83 0.15 2.92
C GLY A 115 23.52 -0.22 3.61
N ILE A 116 22.39 0.38 3.21
CA ILE A 116 21.05 0.03 3.69
C ILE A 116 20.38 -0.89 2.69
N LYS A 117 20.04 -2.11 3.11
CA LYS A 117 19.32 -3.09 2.30
C LYS A 117 17.81 -2.87 2.43
N ASN A 118 17.13 -2.68 1.32
CA ASN A 118 15.68 -2.45 1.26
C ASN A 118 14.94 -3.69 0.79
N TYR A 119 13.88 -4.04 1.51
CA TYR A 119 13.02 -5.17 1.25
C TYR A 119 11.56 -4.74 1.21
N GLN A 120 10.74 -5.48 0.47
CA GLN A 120 9.31 -5.28 0.39
C GLN A 120 8.59 -6.58 0.67
N LEU A 121 7.48 -6.49 1.41
CA LEU A 121 6.63 -7.64 1.68
C LEU A 121 5.16 -7.26 1.69
N TYR A 122 4.33 -8.29 1.49
CA TYR A 122 2.87 -8.18 1.54
C TYR A 122 2.36 -9.03 2.68
N THR A 123 1.70 -8.39 3.64
CA THR A 123 0.98 -9.09 4.70
C THR A 123 -0.50 -9.17 4.35
N LYS A 124 -1.27 -10.01 5.05
CA LYS A 124 -2.75 -9.99 4.97
C LYS A 124 -3.35 -8.62 5.35
N LYS A 125 -2.58 -7.75 6.01
CA LYS A 125 -3.02 -6.44 6.51
C LYS A 125 -2.56 -5.29 5.63
N GLY A 126 -1.61 -5.50 4.72
CA GLY A 126 -1.12 -4.46 3.83
C GLY A 126 0.33 -4.69 3.39
N LYS A 127 0.79 -3.81 2.49
CA LYS A 127 2.18 -3.75 2.02
C LYS A 127 3.05 -3.07 3.09
N CYS A 128 4.24 -3.64 3.30
CA CYS A 128 5.26 -3.05 4.16
C CYS A 128 6.62 -3.01 3.43
N SER A 129 7.42 -2.03 3.79
CA SER A 129 8.84 -1.93 3.43
C SER A 129 9.69 -2.12 4.69
N ILE A 130 10.83 -2.77 4.55
CA ILE A 130 11.83 -2.92 5.62
C ILE A 130 13.16 -2.43 5.07
N SER A 131 13.76 -1.45 5.73
CA SER A 131 15.12 -1.00 5.49
C SER A 131 16.01 -1.51 6.61
N VAL A 132 17.08 -2.24 6.27
CA VAL A 132 18.01 -2.84 7.21
C VAL A 132 19.37 -2.17 7.05
N GLY A 133 19.82 -1.49 8.09
CA GLY A 133 21.15 -0.91 8.19
C GLY A 133 22.00 -1.69 9.20
N LEU A 134 23.25 -1.95 8.84
CA LEU A 134 24.25 -2.50 9.74
C LEU A 134 25.41 -1.51 9.83
N TYR A 135 25.67 -1.01 11.04
CA TYR A 135 26.79 -0.10 11.31
C TYR A 135 27.55 -0.58 12.55
N ARG A 136 28.79 -1.02 12.36
CA ARG A 136 29.65 -1.60 13.41
C ARG A 136 28.95 -2.78 14.11
N ASP A 137 28.47 -2.55 15.32
CA ASP A 137 27.80 -3.47 16.24
C ASP A 137 26.31 -3.13 16.41
N LEU A 138 25.76 -2.23 15.56
CA LEU A 138 24.37 -1.82 15.61
C LEU A 138 23.63 -2.27 14.35
N VAL A 139 22.55 -3.02 14.55
CA VAL A 139 21.57 -3.33 13.51
C VAL A 139 20.36 -2.43 13.69
N THR A 140 19.95 -1.75 12.62
CA THR A 140 18.75 -0.93 12.59
C THR A 140 17.77 -1.47 11.56
N PHE A 141 16.50 -1.62 11.97
CA PHE A 141 15.39 -1.89 11.08
C PHE A 141 14.46 -0.69 11.08
N GLU A 142 14.18 -0.16 9.90
CA GLU A 142 13.11 0.80 9.68
C GLU A 142 11.98 0.09 8.93
N ILE A 143 10.77 0.12 9.48
CA ILE A 143 9.61 -0.59 8.94
C ILE A 143 8.54 0.43 8.65
N GLU A 144 8.05 0.42 7.41
CA GLU A 144 7.05 1.37 6.92
C GLU A 144 5.88 0.67 6.26
N GLY A 145 4.69 1.26 6.37
CA GLY A 145 3.52 0.78 5.65
C GLY A 145 2.23 1.47 6.04
N TYR A 146 1.19 1.17 5.28
CA TYR A 146 -0.17 1.68 5.50
C TYR A 146 -1.01 0.54 6.05
N SER A 147 -1.09 0.39 7.38
CA SER A 147 -1.96 -0.52 8.18
C SER A 147 -1.28 -1.06 9.46
N GLU A 148 -1.98 -1.95 10.17
CA GLU A 148 -1.47 -2.85 11.22
C GLU A 148 -0.31 -3.76 10.78
N GLY A 149 -0.02 -3.86 9.47
CA GLY A 149 1.09 -4.68 8.96
C GLY A 149 2.43 -4.31 9.62
N VAL A 150 2.66 -3.03 9.88
CA VAL A 150 3.89 -2.53 10.50
C VAL A 150 4.11 -3.12 11.89
N ASP A 151 3.07 -3.18 12.74
CA ASP A 151 3.20 -3.74 14.10
C ASP A 151 3.45 -5.24 14.09
N ILE A 152 2.78 -5.97 13.19
CA ILE A 152 2.96 -7.42 13.05
C ILE A 152 4.42 -7.73 12.69
N ILE A 153 4.98 -6.99 11.73
CA ILE A 153 6.36 -7.19 11.29
C ILE A 153 7.35 -6.76 12.37
N LYS A 154 7.11 -5.60 13.00
CA LYS A 154 7.90 -5.14 14.16
C LYS A 154 7.99 -6.22 15.23
N ASN A 155 6.86 -6.79 15.62
CA ASN A 155 6.79 -7.80 16.68
C ASN A 155 7.51 -9.10 16.31
N LYS A 156 7.44 -9.52 15.03
CA LYS A 156 8.18 -10.69 14.53
C LYS A 156 9.69 -10.45 14.53
N ILE A 157 10.15 -9.32 13.99
CA ILE A 157 11.56 -8.94 13.98
C ILE A 157 12.08 -8.84 15.41
N HIS A 158 11.34 -8.19 16.30
CA HIS A 158 11.74 -8.03 17.70
C HIS A 158 11.92 -9.37 18.42
N ARG A 159 10.98 -10.29 18.23
CA ARG A 159 11.05 -11.64 18.80
C ARG A 159 12.29 -12.39 18.31
N ASP A 160 12.48 -12.45 17.00
CA ASP A 160 13.58 -13.23 16.43
C ASP A 160 14.95 -12.59 16.73
N MET A 161 15.06 -11.26 16.71
CA MET A 161 16.29 -10.54 17.10
C MET A 161 16.66 -10.78 18.57
N LYS A 162 15.68 -10.79 19.49
CA LYS A 162 15.93 -11.11 20.90
C LYS A 162 16.52 -12.50 21.06
N LEU A 163 15.92 -13.51 20.42
CA LEU A 163 16.42 -14.89 20.47
C LEU A 163 17.83 -15.00 19.89
N PHE A 164 18.13 -14.28 18.80
CA PHE A 164 19.46 -14.26 18.22
C PHE A 164 20.50 -13.67 19.18
N ILE A 165 20.18 -12.54 19.83
CA ILE A 165 21.10 -11.88 20.78
C ILE A 165 21.32 -12.76 22.01
N GLU A 166 20.25 -13.32 22.59
CA GLU A 166 20.32 -14.20 23.77
C GLU A 166 21.12 -15.48 23.49
N GLY A 167 20.99 -16.05 22.29
CA GLY A 167 21.78 -17.22 21.87
C GLY A 167 23.19 -16.90 21.37
N SER A 168 23.58 -15.63 21.32
CA SER A 168 24.93 -15.16 20.91
C SER A 168 25.75 -14.61 22.08
N LEU A 169 25.23 -14.69 23.30
CA LEU A 169 25.92 -14.45 24.57
C LEU A 169 26.58 -15.74 25.05
#